data_AF-A0A7S3U533-F1
#
_entry.id   AF-A0A7S3U533-F1
#
_cell.length_a   1.000
_cell.length_b   1.000
_cell.length_c   1.000
_cell.angle_alpha   90.00
_cell.angle_beta   90.00
_cell.angle_gamma   90.00
#
_symmetry.space_group_name_H-M   'P 1'
#
loop_
_entity.id
_entity.type
_entity.pdbx_description
1 polymer ?
#
loop_
_entity_poly.entity_id
_entity_poly.type
_entity_poly.pdbx_seq_one_letter_code
_entity_poly.pdbx_strand_id
1 'polypeptide(L)'
;ELIHVENGQWLLNKVPGIDTSWTVGRMSLIPHGVSLMAMGSASNVSGQEVLRELRELNASVSTLPTNLGEKERHKFDPFDPFNPNRYDGKGPVFDPVARLVNSLETYGAVQYMEAVKLSVSTTEAGGNLGMMPNVLAQARATDFNSTFWIETWQYPDGKRREMLQYFQQVDLSFDNLSGKPECEGLEHPPLDCLVHWPHVMVNTLEKVS
;
A
#
# COMPACT_ATOMS: atom_id res chain seq x y z
N GLU A 1 -4.63 13.60 -18.04
CA GLU A 1 -4.73 14.36 -16.78
C GLU A 1 -4.28 13.49 -15.63
N LEU A 2 -3.57 14.09 -14.68
CA LEU A 2 -3.11 13.42 -13.48
C LEU A 2 -4.24 13.52 -12.44
N ILE A 3 -5.06 12.47 -12.35
CA ILE A 3 -6.26 12.45 -11.50
C ILE A 3 -5.88 12.35 -10.01
N HIS A 4 -4.68 11.85 -9.71
CA HIS A 4 -4.16 11.67 -8.35
C HIS A 4 -2.65 11.92 -8.33
N VAL A 5 -2.19 12.82 -7.45
CA VAL A 5 -0.78 12.96 -7.06
C VAL A 5 -0.64 13.03 -5.56
N GLU A 6 0.21 12.19 -4.99
CA GLU A 6 0.58 12.26 -3.59
C GLU A 6 1.93 12.97 -3.47
N ASN A 7 1.98 14.05 -2.69
CA ASN A 7 3.23 14.73 -2.40
C ASN A 7 3.61 14.49 -0.94
N GLY A 8 4.90 14.39 -0.67
CA GLY A 8 5.36 14.12 0.69
C GLY A 8 6.85 14.29 0.85
N GLN A 9 7.32 14.00 2.05
CA GLN A 9 8.73 13.99 2.38
C GLN A 9 9.06 12.84 3.33
N TRP A 10 10.29 12.35 3.21
CA TRP A 10 10.91 11.41 4.13
C TRP A 10 11.77 12.16 5.12
N LEU A 11 11.64 11.82 6.40
CA LEU A 11 12.48 12.29 7.48
C LEU A 11 13.33 11.13 7.98
N LEU A 12 14.62 11.39 8.13
CA LEU A 12 15.55 10.50 8.80
C LEU A 12 15.78 10.99 10.22
N ASN A 13 15.51 10.12 11.20
CA ASN A 13 15.76 10.42 12.60
C ASN A 13 17.14 9.91 13.00
N LYS A 14 18.01 10.84 13.40
CA LYS A 14 19.34 10.53 13.95
C LYS A 14 19.43 10.76 15.46
N VAL A 15 18.42 11.42 16.04
CA VAL A 15 18.38 11.78 17.46
C VAL A 15 16.97 11.46 17.96
N PRO A 16 16.74 10.20 18.36
CA PRO A 16 15.44 9.81 18.88
C PRO A 16 15.14 10.61 20.14
N GLY A 17 14.10 11.43 20.08
CA GLY A 17 13.67 12.27 21.19
C GLY A 17 13.14 11.42 22.34
N ILE A 18 11.84 11.50 22.60
CA ILE A 18 11.21 10.73 23.69
C ILE A 18 11.01 9.27 23.27
N ASP A 19 10.59 9.06 22.02
CA ASP A 19 10.44 7.73 21.44
C ASP A 19 11.69 7.37 20.62
N THR A 20 12.32 6.25 20.99
CA THR A 20 13.53 5.74 20.36
C THR A 20 13.30 4.62 19.36
N SER A 21 12.06 4.22 19.12
CA SER A 21 11.72 3.08 18.27
C SER A 21 11.76 3.41 16.78
N TRP A 22 11.57 4.68 16.39
CA TRP A 22 11.51 5.08 14.98
C TRP A 22 12.82 5.68 14.47
N THR A 23 13.23 5.28 13.26
CA THR A 23 14.40 5.82 12.57
C THR A 23 14.03 6.57 11.28
N VAL A 24 12.82 6.38 10.76
CA VAL A 24 12.30 7.12 9.61
C VAL A 24 10.84 7.50 9.79
N GLY A 25 10.47 8.65 9.22
CA GLY A 25 9.09 9.11 9.15
C GLY A 25 8.72 9.50 7.73
N ARG A 26 7.51 9.19 7.31
CA ARG A 26 6.93 9.66 6.05
C ARG A 26 5.79 10.62 6.37
N MET A 27 5.86 11.82 5.81
CA MET A 27 4.73 12.75 5.82
C MET A 27 4.21 12.90 4.40
N SER A 28 2.90 12.92 4.22
CA SER A 28 2.30 13.12 2.89
C SER A 28 0.99 13.90 2.98
N LEU A 29 0.70 14.65 1.91
CA LEU A 29 -0.56 15.31 1.66
C LEU A 29 -1.19 14.68 0.41
N ILE A 30 -2.38 14.12 0.59
CA ILE A 30 -3.23 13.60 -0.47
C ILE A 30 -4.20 14.72 -0.85
N PRO A 31 -4.23 15.17 -2.11
CA PRO A 31 -4.91 16.40 -2.56
C PRO A 31 -6.44 16.33 -2.42
N HIS A 32 -6.99 15.18 -2.07
CA HIS A 32 -8.40 15.02 -1.76
C HIS A 32 -8.74 15.29 -0.29
N GLY A 33 -7.80 15.84 0.50
CA GLY A 33 -8.05 16.30 1.87
C GLY A 33 -7.65 15.31 2.96
N VAL A 34 -6.59 14.52 2.71
CA VAL A 34 -5.99 13.63 3.71
C VAL A 34 -4.54 14.04 3.93
N SER A 35 -4.12 14.13 5.17
CA SER A 35 -2.72 14.30 5.59
C SER A 35 -2.31 13.09 6.41
N LEU A 36 -1.10 12.57 6.20
CA LEU A 36 -0.59 11.46 6.98
C LEU A 36 0.81 11.74 7.53
N MET A 37 1.07 11.17 8.69
CA MET A 37 2.39 11.00 9.29
C MET A 37 2.53 9.53 9.66
N ALA A 38 3.40 8.81 8.97
CA ALA A 38 3.67 7.40 9.24
C ALA A 38 5.09 7.26 9.81
N MET A 39 5.22 6.53 10.91
CA MET A 39 6.46 6.34 11.63
C MET A 39 6.97 4.92 11.39
N GLY A 40 8.27 4.70 11.51
CA GLY A 40 8.82 3.36 11.43
C GLY A 40 10.34 3.34 11.33
N SER A 41 10.87 2.36 10.59
CA SER A 41 12.30 2.07 10.61
C SER A 41 12.90 1.84 9.23
N ALA A 42 14.20 2.12 9.16
CA ALA A 42 15.08 1.77 8.05
C ALA A 42 16.00 0.61 8.43
N SER A 43 16.19 -0.34 7.52
CA SER A 43 17.13 -1.45 7.67
C SER A 43 17.81 -1.81 6.35
N ASN A 44 19.00 -2.40 6.43
CA ASN A 44 19.62 -3.04 5.26
C ASN A 44 19.15 -4.49 5.18
N VAL A 45 18.78 -4.92 3.98
CA VAL A 45 18.32 -6.29 3.70
C VAL A 45 18.97 -6.82 2.41
N SER A 46 19.21 -8.11 2.38
CA SER A 46 19.68 -8.82 1.18
C SER A 46 18.55 -9.03 0.17
N GLY A 47 18.88 -9.26 -1.10
CA GLY A 47 17.85 -9.52 -2.09
C GLY A 47 17.03 -10.79 -1.87
N GLN A 48 17.60 -11.78 -1.18
CA GLN A 48 16.83 -12.97 -0.77
C GLN A 48 15.81 -12.65 0.32
N GLU A 49 16.14 -11.75 1.25
CA GLU A 49 15.18 -11.29 2.26
C GLU A 49 14.05 -10.49 1.61
N VAL A 50 14.34 -9.60 0.66
CA VAL A 50 13.30 -8.87 -0.09
C VAL A 50 12.36 -9.82 -0.82
N LEU A 51 12.91 -10.79 -1.56
CA LEU A 51 12.09 -11.78 -2.27
C LEU A 51 11.21 -12.61 -1.33
N ARG A 52 11.75 -13.02 -0.17
CA ARG A 52 10.98 -13.72 0.88
C ARG A 52 9.86 -12.84 1.41
N GLU A 53 10.16 -11.60 1.80
CA GLU A 53 9.17 -10.65 2.33
C GLU A 53 8.05 -10.38 1.32
N LEU A 54 8.39 -10.18 0.04
CA LEU A 54 7.38 -9.97 -1.00
C LEU A 54 6.49 -11.19 -1.21
N ARG A 55 7.03 -12.42 -1.12
CA ARG A 55 6.22 -13.64 -1.19
C ARG A 55 5.30 -13.80 0.02
N GLU A 56 5.77 -13.46 1.22
CA GLU A 56 4.95 -13.44 2.44
C GLU A 56 3.84 -12.38 2.34
N LEU A 57 4.17 -11.20 1.83
CA LEU A 57 3.23 -10.12 1.57
C LEU A 57 2.17 -10.54 0.53
N ASN A 58 2.60 -11.20 -0.56
CA ASN A 58 1.73 -11.71 -1.60
C ASN A 58 0.71 -12.73 -1.09
N ALA A 59 1.13 -13.57 -0.13
CA ALA A 59 0.27 -14.58 0.45
C ALA A 59 -0.70 -14.03 1.51
N SER A 60 -0.43 -12.84 2.05
CA SER A 60 -1.17 -12.29 3.20
C SER A 60 -2.04 -11.08 2.86
N VAL A 61 -1.69 -10.31 1.84
CA VAL A 61 -2.44 -9.11 1.44
C VAL A 61 -3.71 -9.52 0.68
N SER A 62 -4.84 -9.04 1.16
CA SER A 62 -6.10 -9.06 0.41
C SER A 62 -6.31 -7.71 -0.26
N THR A 63 -6.79 -7.72 -1.51
CA THR A 63 -7.31 -6.51 -2.18
C THR A 63 -8.83 -6.49 -2.27
N LEU A 64 -9.48 -7.51 -1.69
CA LEU A 64 -10.94 -7.68 -1.75
C LEU A 64 -11.59 -6.89 -0.62
N PRO A 65 -12.65 -6.11 -0.92
CA PRO A 65 -13.40 -5.45 0.12
C PRO A 65 -14.16 -6.47 0.98
N THR A 66 -14.38 -6.14 2.24
CA THR A 66 -15.27 -6.90 3.14
C THR A 66 -16.55 -6.10 3.39
N ASN A 67 -17.61 -6.78 3.83
CA ASN A 67 -18.96 -6.23 4.03
C ASN A 67 -19.66 -5.65 2.79
N LEU A 68 -19.06 -5.71 1.59
CA LEU A 68 -19.71 -5.24 0.36
C LEU A 68 -20.97 -6.07 0.07
N GLY A 69 -22.11 -5.42 -0.11
CA GLY A 69 -23.35 -6.10 -0.43
C GLY A 69 -23.37 -6.70 -1.82
N GLU A 70 -23.86 -7.94 -1.95
CA GLU A 70 -23.99 -8.60 -3.26
C GLU A 70 -24.81 -7.77 -4.25
N LYS A 71 -25.89 -7.15 -3.76
CA LYS A 71 -26.72 -6.25 -4.56
C LYS A 71 -25.97 -5.01 -5.03
N GLU A 72 -24.89 -4.61 -4.38
CA GLU A 72 -24.10 -3.43 -4.75
C GLU A 72 -23.00 -3.74 -5.77
N ARG A 73 -22.65 -5.02 -5.97
CA ARG A 73 -21.55 -5.46 -6.86
C ARG A 73 -21.72 -5.02 -8.31
N HIS A 74 -22.95 -4.99 -8.82
CA HIS A 74 -23.25 -4.57 -10.21
C HIS A 74 -22.81 -3.13 -10.50
N LYS A 75 -22.72 -2.26 -9.47
CA LYS A 75 -22.24 -0.88 -9.63
C LYS A 75 -20.77 -0.81 -10.04
N PHE A 76 -20.05 -1.90 -9.85
CA PHE A 76 -18.63 -2.00 -10.19
C PHE A 76 -18.39 -2.69 -11.52
N ASP A 77 -19.40 -3.16 -12.26
CA ASP A 77 -19.18 -3.84 -13.54
C ASP A 77 -18.55 -2.91 -14.62
N PRO A 78 -17.60 -3.39 -15.43
CA PRO A 78 -17.05 -4.76 -15.50
C PRO A 78 -15.89 -5.03 -14.51
N PHE A 79 -15.69 -4.12 -13.56
CA PHE A 79 -14.60 -4.06 -12.60
C PHE A 79 -14.93 -4.66 -11.23
N ASP A 80 -15.99 -5.48 -11.12
CA ASP A 80 -16.37 -6.16 -9.88
C ASP A 80 -15.15 -6.84 -9.23
N PRO A 81 -14.77 -6.46 -8.00
CA PRO A 81 -13.60 -7.00 -7.30
C PRO A 81 -13.66 -8.53 -7.13
N PHE A 82 -14.85 -9.11 -7.15
CA PHE A 82 -15.07 -10.54 -6.93
C PHE A 82 -15.28 -11.34 -8.22
N ASN A 83 -15.21 -10.71 -9.40
CA ASN A 83 -15.39 -11.41 -10.67
C ASN A 83 -14.08 -12.15 -11.07
N PRO A 84 -14.06 -13.49 -11.09
CA PRO A 84 -12.85 -14.25 -11.42
C PRO A 84 -12.44 -14.12 -12.89
N ASN A 85 -13.35 -13.69 -13.77
CA ASN A 85 -13.11 -13.51 -15.21
C ASN A 85 -12.69 -12.06 -15.55
N ARG A 86 -12.40 -11.21 -14.55
CA ARG A 86 -11.93 -9.85 -14.79
C ARG A 86 -10.60 -9.89 -15.52
N TYR A 87 -10.62 -9.42 -16.77
CA TYR A 87 -9.49 -9.42 -17.68
C TYR A 87 -9.25 -7.98 -18.15
N ASP A 88 -8.13 -7.37 -17.78
CA ASP A 88 -7.74 -6.02 -18.22
C ASP A 88 -7.01 -6.02 -19.58
N GLY A 89 -7.00 -7.17 -20.27
CA GLY A 89 -6.20 -7.36 -21.49
C GLY A 89 -4.73 -7.74 -21.23
N LYS A 90 -4.31 -7.88 -19.96
CA LYS A 90 -2.91 -8.17 -19.55
C LYS A 90 -2.74 -9.29 -18.51
N GLY A 91 -3.82 -9.87 -18.00
CA GLY A 91 -3.79 -11.03 -17.08
C GLY A 91 -4.84 -10.94 -15.97
N PRO A 92 -4.84 -11.91 -15.02
CA PRO A 92 -5.70 -11.82 -13.84
C PRO A 92 -5.36 -10.57 -13.01
N VAL A 93 -6.38 -9.77 -12.71
CA VAL A 93 -6.27 -8.37 -12.25
C VAL A 93 -5.90 -8.22 -10.75
N PHE A 94 -5.84 -9.31 -9.98
CA PHE A 94 -5.96 -9.23 -8.51
C PHE A 94 -4.76 -9.69 -7.68
N ASP A 95 -3.55 -9.58 -8.21
CA ASP A 95 -2.37 -9.72 -7.35
C ASP A 95 -1.35 -8.61 -7.62
N PRO A 96 -1.55 -7.41 -7.05
CA PRO A 96 -0.61 -6.32 -7.22
C PRO A 96 0.77 -6.72 -6.71
N VAL A 97 0.85 -7.40 -5.56
CA VAL A 97 2.13 -7.79 -4.97
C VAL A 97 2.88 -8.77 -5.87
N ALA A 98 2.18 -9.62 -6.63
CA ALA A 98 2.83 -10.54 -7.56
C ALA A 98 3.62 -9.80 -8.64
N ARG A 99 3.24 -8.55 -8.99
CA ARG A 99 4.04 -7.73 -9.91
C ARG A 99 5.40 -7.38 -9.34
N LEU A 100 5.51 -7.16 -8.03
CA LEU A 100 6.79 -6.91 -7.36
C LEU A 100 7.64 -8.19 -7.34
N VAL A 101 7.04 -9.33 -7.01
CA VAL A 101 7.70 -10.65 -7.03
C VAL A 101 8.22 -10.96 -8.44
N ASN A 102 7.35 -10.87 -9.45
CA ASN A 102 7.67 -11.14 -10.85
C ASN A 102 8.77 -10.21 -11.37
N SER A 103 8.82 -8.96 -10.91
CA SER A 103 9.90 -8.03 -11.27
C SER A 103 11.25 -8.56 -10.79
N LEU A 104 11.38 -8.94 -9.53
CA LEU A 104 12.64 -9.50 -9.00
C LEU A 104 13.02 -10.81 -9.70
N GLU A 105 12.04 -11.68 -9.97
CA GLU A 105 12.28 -12.93 -10.68
C GLU A 105 12.70 -12.70 -12.15
N THR A 106 12.16 -11.66 -12.79
CA THR A 106 12.52 -11.28 -14.18
C THR A 106 13.96 -10.80 -14.28
N TYR A 107 14.41 -9.96 -13.34
CA TYR A 107 15.80 -9.52 -13.32
C TYR A 107 16.75 -10.66 -12.93
N GLY A 108 16.27 -11.59 -12.11
CA GLY A 108 17.00 -12.77 -11.68
C GLY A 108 18.24 -12.42 -10.87
N ALA A 109 18.85 -13.42 -10.26
CA ALA A 109 20.11 -13.27 -9.52
C ALA A 109 20.06 -12.31 -8.31
N VAL A 110 18.98 -12.38 -7.52
CA VAL A 110 18.78 -11.59 -6.28
C VAL A 110 19.91 -11.73 -5.25
N GLN A 111 20.81 -12.71 -5.38
CA GLN A 111 22.04 -12.81 -4.59
C GLN A 111 23.03 -11.65 -4.83
N TYR A 112 22.86 -10.90 -5.92
CA TYR A 112 23.67 -9.72 -6.26
C TYR A 112 22.95 -8.40 -5.93
N MET A 113 21.82 -8.48 -5.25
CA MET A 113 21.03 -7.32 -4.83
C MET A 113 21.18 -7.09 -3.32
N GLU A 114 21.39 -5.83 -2.96
CA GLU A 114 21.20 -5.32 -1.60
C GLU A 114 20.14 -4.22 -1.63
N ALA A 115 19.40 -4.04 -0.54
CA ALA A 115 18.41 -2.99 -0.46
C ALA A 115 18.41 -2.28 0.89
N VAL A 116 18.10 -0.99 0.86
CA VAL A 116 17.64 -0.26 2.04
C VAL A 116 16.11 -0.36 2.09
N LYS A 117 15.59 -1.03 3.11
CA LYS A 117 14.16 -1.13 3.38
C LYS A 117 13.73 0.04 4.26
N LEU A 118 12.67 0.75 3.86
CA LEU A 118 11.96 1.74 4.67
C LEU A 118 10.56 1.19 4.94
N SER A 119 10.22 0.92 6.19
CA SER A 119 8.90 0.42 6.59
C SER A 119 8.26 1.40 7.56
N VAL A 120 7.08 1.92 7.22
CA VAL A 120 6.37 2.92 8.03
C VAL A 120 4.88 2.61 8.11
N SER A 121 4.27 2.97 9.24
CA SER A 121 2.83 2.87 9.44
C SER A 121 2.29 4.06 10.26
N THR A 122 1.03 4.42 10.04
CA THR A 122 0.30 5.38 10.88
C THR A 122 -0.14 4.77 12.21
N THR A 123 -0.06 3.45 12.37
CA THR A 123 -0.37 2.74 13.62
C THR A 123 0.83 2.67 14.57
N GLU A 124 2.02 3.00 14.10
CA GLU A 124 3.21 3.14 14.95
C GLU A 124 3.11 4.37 15.85
N ALA A 125 3.84 4.36 16.97
CA ALA A 125 3.84 5.47 17.91
C ALA A 125 4.27 6.79 17.23
N GLY A 126 3.47 7.84 17.44
CA GLY A 126 3.64 9.14 16.78
C GLY A 126 3.02 9.24 15.37
N GLY A 127 2.48 8.13 14.84
CA GLY A 127 1.74 8.11 13.58
C GLY A 127 0.39 8.84 13.68
N ASN A 128 -0.08 9.39 12.56
CA ASN A 128 -1.35 10.10 12.48
C ASN A 128 -1.95 10.11 11.07
N LEU A 129 -3.29 10.11 11.01
CA LEU A 129 -4.09 10.42 9.83
C LEU A 129 -5.04 11.59 10.14
N GLY A 130 -4.91 12.66 9.38
CA GLY A 130 -5.82 13.82 9.39
C GLY A 130 -6.67 13.83 8.13
N MET A 131 -7.96 14.09 8.26
CA MET A 131 -8.91 14.09 7.13
C MET A 131 -9.88 15.27 7.22
N MET A 132 -10.28 15.82 6.07
CA MET A 132 -11.39 16.77 6.02
C MET A 132 -12.73 16.08 6.35
N PRO A 133 -13.70 16.79 6.97
CA PRO A 133 -14.95 16.19 7.42
C PRO A 133 -15.75 15.47 6.32
N ASN A 134 -15.81 16.05 5.12
CA ASN A 134 -16.53 15.45 3.99
C ASN A 134 -15.84 14.18 3.45
N VAL A 135 -14.51 14.09 3.57
CA VAL A 135 -13.75 12.89 3.18
C VAL A 135 -13.97 11.79 4.21
N LEU A 136 -13.87 12.15 5.50
CA LEU A 136 -14.10 11.25 6.62
C LEU A 136 -15.50 10.62 6.60
N ALA A 137 -16.50 11.36 6.12
CA ALA A 137 -17.89 10.92 6.02
C ALA A 137 -18.20 10.07 4.78
N GLN A 138 -17.23 9.82 3.89
CA GLN A 138 -17.49 9.12 2.61
C GLN A 138 -16.48 8.00 2.35
N ALA A 139 -15.20 8.24 2.67
CA ALA A 139 -14.09 7.35 2.44
C ALA A 139 -13.07 7.51 3.58
N ARG A 140 -13.42 7.00 4.75
CA ARG A 140 -12.59 7.09 5.95
C ARG A 140 -11.35 6.23 5.79
N ALA A 141 -10.17 6.84 5.75
CA ALA A 141 -8.92 6.11 5.92
C ALA A 141 -8.71 5.75 7.39
N THR A 142 -8.54 4.47 7.71
CA THR A 142 -8.31 4.01 9.09
C THR A 142 -6.83 3.83 9.35
N ASP A 143 -6.12 3.24 8.40
CA ASP A 143 -4.74 2.82 8.55
C ASP A 143 -3.97 3.00 7.25
N PHE A 144 -2.68 3.31 7.37
CA PHE A 144 -1.76 3.40 6.26
C PHE A 144 -0.47 2.68 6.60
N ASN A 145 -0.09 1.73 5.75
CA ASN A 145 1.16 0.97 5.83
C ASN A 145 1.93 1.14 4.53
N SER A 146 3.25 1.32 4.60
CA SER A 146 4.06 1.29 3.38
C SER A 146 5.46 0.78 3.61
N THR A 147 5.94 0.04 2.61
CA THR A 147 7.31 -0.49 2.55
C THR A 147 7.94 -0.08 1.23
N PHE A 148 9.14 0.46 1.28
CA PHE A 148 9.97 0.80 0.14
C PHE A 148 11.27 0.01 0.21
N TRP A 149 11.68 -0.56 -0.91
CA TRP A 149 12.98 -1.21 -1.07
C TRP A 149 13.78 -0.43 -2.10
N ILE A 150 14.82 0.27 -1.63
CA ILE A 150 15.77 1.00 -2.48
C ILE A 150 16.90 0.03 -2.82
N GLU A 151 16.86 -0.52 -4.01
CA GLU A 151 17.67 -1.67 -4.43
C GLU A 151 18.90 -1.21 -5.20
N THR A 152 20.03 -1.84 -4.90
CA THR A 152 21.26 -1.75 -5.69
C THR A 152 21.68 -3.15 -6.12
N TRP A 153 21.82 -3.33 -7.42
CA TRP A 153 22.24 -4.58 -8.06
C TRP A 153 23.66 -4.44 -8.59
N GLN A 154 24.54 -5.40 -8.24
CA GLN A 154 25.95 -5.41 -8.66
C GLN A 154 26.31 -6.77 -9.27
N TYR A 155 26.25 -6.89 -10.59
CA TYR A 155 26.46 -8.16 -11.29
C TYR A 155 27.96 -8.48 -11.48
N PRO A 156 28.33 -9.76 -11.64
CA PRO A 156 29.72 -10.17 -11.89
C PRO A 156 30.35 -9.58 -13.16
N ASP A 157 29.53 -9.20 -14.14
CA ASP A 157 29.98 -8.55 -15.38
C ASP A 157 30.24 -7.04 -15.22
N GLY A 158 30.14 -6.52 -14.00
CA GLY A 158 30.34 -5.12 -13.66
C GLY A 158 29.14 -4.22 -13.93
N LYS A 159 28.04 -4.76 -14.47
CA LYS A 159 26.80 -3.98 -14.64
C LYS A 159 26.23 -3.62 -13.27
N ARG A 160 25.74 -2.38 -13.17
CA ARG A 160 25.02 -1.88 -12.01
C ARG A 160 23.62 -1.44 -12.42
N ARG A 161 22.65 -1.73 -11.55
CA ARG A 161 21.26 -1.30 -11.68
C ARG A 161 20.77 -0.78 -10.34
N GLU A 162 19.97 0.28 -10.37
CA GLU A 162 19.33 0.84 -9.19
C GLU A 162 17.82 0.87 -9.41
N MET A 163 17.07 0.38 -8.43
CA MET A 163 15.63 0.26 -8.51
C MET A 163 14.96 0.72 -7.23
N LEU A 164 13.70 1.09 -7.35
CA LEU A 164 12.80 1.34 -6.24
C LEU A 164 11.58 0.45 -6.41
N GLN A 165 11.39 -0.51 -5.50
CA GLN A 165 10.11 -1.18 -5.34
C GLN A 165 9.37 -0.59 -4.16
N TYR A 166 8.06 -0.45 -4.27
CA TYR A 166 7.25 -0.07 -3.12
C TYR A 166 5.93 -0.81 -3.08
N PHE A 167 5.45 -0.95 -1.85
CA PHE A 167 4.13 -1.37 -1.48
C PHE A 167 3.52 -0.32 -0.54
N GLN A 168 2.28 0.05 -0.80
CA GLN A 168 1.48 0.91 0.05
C GLN A 168 0.10 0.29 0.20
N GLN A 169 -0.43 0.24 1.41
CA GLN A 169 -1.81 -0.11 1.69
C GLN A 169 -2.44 0.99 2.51
N VAL A 170 -3.62 1.43 2.08
CA VAL A 170 -4.51 2.26 2.87
C VAL A 170 -5.83 1.51 3.05
N ASP A 171 -6.26 1.38 4.29
CA ASP A 171 -7.55 0.76 4.61
C ASP A 171 -8.62 1.84 4.59
N LEU A 172 -9.58 1.69 3.67
CA LEU A 172 -10.66 2.64 3.44
C LEU A 172 -11.99 2.05 3.91
N SER A 173 -12.75 2.82 4.66
CA SER A 173 -14.13 2.48 5.03
C SER A 173 -15.11 3.38 4.30
N PHE A 174 -16.08 2.76 3.63
CA PHE A 174 -17.13 3.45 2.89
C PHE A 174 -18.50 3.21 3.52
N ASP A 175 -19.28 4.28 3.61
CA ASP A 175 -20.65 4.25 4.11
C ASP A 175 -21.61 3.67 3.05
N ASN A 176 -22.74 3.11 3.53
CA ASN A 176 -23.95 2.87 2.73
C ASN A 176 -23.80 1.95 1.49
N LEU A 177 -22.84 1.02 1.52
CA LEU A 177 -22.66 -0.05 0.52
C LEU A 177 -22.68 -1.45 1.16
N SER A 178 -23.01 -1.53 2.44
CA SER A 178 -23.00 -2.78 3.17
C SER A 178 -24.13 -3.70 2.70
N GLY A 179 -23.88 -5.00 2.63
CA GLY A 179 -24.91 -6.01 2.36
C GLY A 179 -25.71 -6.45 3.56
N LYS A 180 -25.50 -5.83 4.72
CA LYS A 180 -26.04 -6.26 6.00
C LYS A 180 -27.42 -5.63 6.22
N PRO A 181 -28.50 -6.43 6.36
CA PRO A 181 -29.85 -5.91 6.58
C PRO A 181 -29.96 -4.99 7.80
N GLU A 182 -29.23 -5.28 8.87
CA GLU A 182 -29.18 -4.49 10.10
C GLU A 182 -28.51 -3.11 9.93
N CYS A 183 -27.81 -2.90 8.81
CA CYS A 183 -27.11 -1.68 8.49
C CYS A 183 -27.86 -0.80 7.47
N GLU A 184 -28.97 -1.29 6.89
CA GLU A 184 -29.73 -0.57 5.87
C GLU A 184 -30.41 0.68 6.46
N GLY A 185 -30.22 1.84 5.82
CA GLY A 185 -30.89 3.09 6.17
C GLY A 185 -30.33 3.82 7.40
N LEU A 186 -29.21 3.37 7.96
CA LEU A 186 -28.54 4.08 9.05
C LEU A 186 -27.87 5.36 8.54
N GLU A 187 -28.17 6.49 9.17
CA GLU A 187 -27.56 7.79 8.86
C GLU A 187 -26.07 7.84 9.28
N HIS A 188 -25.71 7.10 10.34
CA HIS A 188 -24.35 6.95 10.86
C HIS A 188 -24.07 5.47 11.21
N PRO A 189 -23.81 4.62 10.21
CA PRO A 189 -23.57 3.20 10.44
C PRO A 189 -22.34 2.97 11.35
N PRO A 190 -22.39 2.00 12.28
CA PRO A 190 -21.22 1.60 13.05
C PRO A 190 -20.13 1.03 12.14
N LEU A 191 -18.89 0.93 12.62
CA LEU A 191 -17.73 0.51 11.82
C LEU A 191 -17.94 -0.85 11.12
N ASP A 192 -18.58 -1.80 11.80
CA ASP A 192 -18.88 -3.13 11.27
C ASP A 192 -19.96 -3.13 10.17
N CYS A 193 -20.70 -2.04 10.03
CA CYS A 193 -21.61 -1.76 8.92
C CYS A 193 -20.95 -1.04 7.75
N LEU A 194 -19.66 -0.72 7.82
CA LEU A 194 -18.95 -0.09 6.71
C LEU A 194 -18.36 -1.15 5.78
N VAL A 195 -18.27 -0.82 4.49
CA VAL A 195 -17.45 -1.60 3.55
C VAL A 195 -16.00 -1.27 3.84
N HIS A 196 -15.19 -2.27 4.19
CA HIS A 196 -13.75 -2.08 4.35
C HIS A 196 -13.06 -2.50 3.06
N TRP A 197 -12.32 -1.59 2.46
CA TRP A 197 -11.58 -1.82 1.25
C TRP A 197 -10.09 -1.65 1.52
N PRO A 198 -9.30 -2.74 1.52
CA PRO A 198 -7.85 -2.66 1.55
C PRO A 198 -7.36 -2.18 0.18
N HIS A 199 -6.98 -0.91 0.08
CA HIS A 199 -6.52 -0.31 -1.16
C HIS A 199 -5.00 -0.43 -1.26
N VAL A 200 -4.54 -1.26 -2.18
CA VAL A 200 -3.13 -1.62 -2.35
C VAL A 200 -2.56 -0.95 -3.60
N MET A 201 -1.42 -0.30 -3.44
CA MET A 201 -0.64 0.34 -4.50
C MET A 201 0.77 -0.22 -4.48
N VAL A 202 1.27 -0.56 -5.66
CA VAL A 202 2.62 -1.09 -5.84
C VAL A 202 3.23 -0.51 -7.10
N ASN A 203 4.54 -0.38 -7.13
CA ASN A 203 5.24 -0.14 -8.38
C ASN A 203 6.70 -0.57 -8.29
N THR A 204 7.33 -0.65 -9.47
CA THR A 204 8.76 -0.82 -9.63
C THR A 204 9.26 0.30 -10.55
N LEU A 205 10.23 1.07 -10.06
CA LEU A 205 10.90 2.12 -10.83
C LEU A 205 12.35 1.73 -11.04
N GLU A 206 12.82 1.85 -12.27
CA GLU A 206 14.23 1.72 -12.60
C GLU A 206 14.83 3.12 -12.76
N LYS A 207 16.00 3.36 -12.15
CA LYS A 207 16.72 4.61 -12.33
C LYS A 207 17.24 4.68 -13.78
N VAL A 208 16.79 5.70 -14.51
CA VAL A 208 17.32 6.01 -15.84
C VAL A 208 18.67 6.71 -15.68
N SER A 209 19.68 6.21 -16.39
CA SER A 209 21.04 6.77 -16.46
C SER A 209 21.16 7.88 -17.50
#